data_AF-A0A067TTP7-F1
#
_entry.id   AF-A0A067TTP7-F1
#
_cell.length_a   1.000
_cell.length_b   1.000
_cell.length_c   1.000
_cell.angle_alpha   90.00
_cell.angle_beta   90.00
_cell.angle_gamma   90.00
#
_symmetry.space_group_name_H-M   'P 1'
#
loop_
_entity.id
_entity.type
_entity.pdbx_description
1 polymer ?
#
loop_
_entity_poly.entity_id
_entity_poly.type
_entity_poly.pdbx_seq_one_letter_code
_entity_poly.pdbx_strand_id
1 'polypeptide(L)' 'IVRSIHSADDIHKWLSPPDSSRNRNEAHGKRQDDTCSWFLESERFLKWLENPGFLWVKGK' A
#
# COMPACT_ATOMS: atom_id res chain seq x y z
N ILE A 1 -38.45 2.88 -9.37
CA ILE A 1 -38.21 1.82 -8.36
C ILE A 1 -36.73 1.50 -8.37
N VAL A 2 -35.96 1.93 -7.36
CA VAL A 2 -34.73 1.25 -6.92
C VAL A 2 -34.59 1.56 -5.43
N ARG A 3 -34.88 0.60 -4.55
CA ARG A 3 -34.36 0.61 -3.18
C ARG A 3 -33.33 -0.51 -3.13
N SER A 4 -32.06 -0.18 -3.30
CA SER A 4 -31.02 -1.09 -2.84
C SER A 4 -30.95 -0.96 -1.32
N ILE A 5 -31.54 -1.92 -0.62
CA ILE A 5 -31.29 -2.12 0.81
C ILE A 5 -30.20 -3.18 0.84
N HIS A 6 -28.94 -2.75 0.68
CA HIS A 6 -27.82 -3.64 0.97
C HIS A 6 -27.94 -4.08 2.43
N SER A 7 -27.84 -5.38 2.67
CA SER A 7 -27.81 -5.90 4.04
C SER A 7 -26.58 -5.36 4.78
N ALA A 8 -26.60 -5.36 6.11
CA ALA A 8 -25.42 -4.96 6.88
C ALA A 8 -24.18 -5.78 6.46
N ASP A 9 -24.37 -7.06 6.13
CA ASP A 9 -23.31 -7.96 5.65
C ASP A 9 -22.74 -7.52 4.29
N ASP A 10 -23.58 -7.06 3.37
CA ASP A 10 -23.13 -6.54 2.07
C ASP A 10 -22.28 -5.28 2.24
N ILE A 11 -22.68 -4.40 3.16
CA ILE A 11 -21.92 -3.18 3.50
C ILE A 11 -20.58 -3.56 4.16
N HIS A 12 -20.58 -4.50 5.10
CA HIS A 12 -19.35 -4.99 5.73
C HIS A 12 -18.39 -5.65 4.73
N LYS A 13 -18.92 -6.41 3.78
CA LYS A 13 -18.13 -7.02 2.71
C LYS A 13 -17.55 -5.98 1.76
N TRP A 14 -18.30 -4.92 1.44
CA TRP A 14 -17.81 -3.80 0.62
C TRP A 14 -16.73 -2.98 1.33
N LEU A 15 -16.87 -2.78 2.65
CA LEU A 15 -15.88 -2.08 3.49
C LEU A 15 -14.66 -2.95 3.83
N SER A 16 -14.73 -4.26 3.60
CA SER A 16 -13.63 -5.16 3.90
C SER A 16 -12.41 -4.80 3.04
N PRO A 17 -11.21 -4.75 3.62
CA PRO A 17 -10.02 -4.44 2.86
C PRO A 17 -9.81 -5.50 1.77
N PRO A 18 -9.35 -5.11 0.57
CA PRO A 18 -8.96 -6.07 -0.44
C PRO A 18 -7.78 -6.91 0.09
N ASP A 19 -7.71 -8.17 -0.33
CA ASP A 19 -6.55 -9.00 -0.07
C ASP A 19 -5.32 -8.41 -0.76
N SER A 20 -4.45 -7.80 0.04
CA SER A 20 -3.24 -7.13 -0.42
C SER A 20 -2.10 -8.10 -0.74
N SER A 21 -2.23 -9.38 -0.38
CA SER A 21 -1.19 -10.39 -0.57
C SER A 21 -0.85 -10.58 -2.05
N ARG A 22 -1.86 -10.58 -2.92
CA ARG A 22 -1.69 -10.72 -4.37
C ARG A 22 -0.85 -9.59 -4.95
N ASN A 23 -1.17 -8.35 -4.58
CA ASN A 23 -0.42 -7.18 -5.04
C ASN A 23 1.02 -7.20 -4.52
N ARG A 24 1.22 -7.56 -3.25
CA ARG A 24 2.55 -7.71 -2.65
C ARG A 24 3.39 -8.75 -3.40
N ASN A 25 2.84 -9.94 -3.63
CA ASN A 25 3.56 -11.04 -4.26
C ASN A 25 3.89 -10.72 -5.72
N GLU A 26 2.97 -10.08 -6.45
CA GLU A 26 3.21 -9.63 -7.81
C GLU A 26 4.31 -8.55 -7.88
N ALA A 27 4.23 -7.54 -7.02
CA ALA A 27 5.26 -6.50 -6.94
C ALA A 27 6.63 -7.09 -6.57
N HIS A 28 6.66 -8.05 -5.64
CA HIS A 28 7.88 -8.76 -5.27
C HIS A 28 8.47 -9.55 -6.44
N GLY A 29 7.63 -10.27 -7.21
CA GLY A 29 8.08 -11.05 -8.36
C GLY A 29 8.54 -10.20 -9.55
N LYS A 30 8.00 -8.99 -9.71
CA LYS A 30 8.40 -8.05 -10.77
C LYS A 30 9.59 -7.15 -10.39
N ARG A 31 9.95 -7.11 -9.11
CA ARG A 31 11.05 -6.30 -8.61
C ARG A 31 12.37 -6.75 -9.25
N GLN A 32 13.15 -5.80 -9.75
CA GLN A 32 14.54 -6.04 -10.16
C GLN A 32 15.47 -5.84 -8.97
N ASP A 33 16.69 -6.35 -9.07
CA ASP A 33 17.76 -5.96 -8.14
C ASP A 33 17.89 -4.43 -8.11
N ASP A 34 18.19 -3.90 -6.93
CA ASP A 34 18.28 -2.46 -6.63
C ASP A 34 17.00 -1.63 -6.81
N THR A 35 15.84 -2.27 -7.03
CA THR A 35 14.56 -1.54 -7.05
C THR A 35 14.35 -0.81 -5.73
N CYS A 36 14.09 0.49 -5.81
CA CYS A 36 13.93 1.40 -4.68
C CYS A 36 15.19 1.63 -3.82
N SER A 37 16.38 1.11 -4.17
CA SER A 37 17.59 1.36 -3.38
C SER A 37 17.89 2.84 -3.22
N TRP A 38 17.67 3.65 -4.26
CA TRP A 38 17.81 5.12 -4.21
C TRP A 38 17.02 5.78 -3.07
N PHE A 39 15.92 5.16 -2.64
CA PHE A 39 15.06 5.64 -1.56
C PHE A 39 15.36 4.92 -0.25
N LEU A 40 15.44 3.59 -0.26
CA LEU A 40 15.62 2.76 0.93
C LEU A 40 16.97 2.98 1.61
N GLU A 41 18.00 3.33 0.84
CA GLU A 41 19.34 3.66 1.34
C GLU A 41 19.52 5.17 1.56
N SER A 42 18.50 5.98 1.25
CA SER A 42 18.59 7.42 1.42
C SER A 42 18.58 7.81 2.89
N GLU A 43 19.41 8.80 3.24
CA GLU A 43 19.44 9.39 4.58
C GLU A 43 18.04 9.86 5.03
N ARG A 44 17.22 10.36 4.10
CA ARG A 44 15.86 10.81 4.38
C ARG A 44 14.97 9.67 4.88
N PHE A 45 15.04 8.50 4.24
CA PHE A 45 14.26 7.34 4.66
C PHE A 45 14.79 6.76 5.98
N LEU A 46 16.12 6.66 6.13
CA LEU A 46 16.75 6.17 7.34
C LEU A 46 16.40 7.04 8.57
N LYS A 47 16.42 8.36 8.45
CA LYS A 47 15.97 9.27 9.51
C LYS A 47 14.48 9.13 9.83
N TRP A 48 13.66 8.87 8.82
CA TRP A 48 12.23 8.63 9.02
C TRP A 48 11.96 7.31 9.75
N LEU A 49 12.79 6.27 9.55
CA LEU A 49 12.69 5.02 10.31
C LEU A 49 12.94 5.25 11.81
N GLU A 50 13.88 6.13 12.15
CA GLU A 50 14.21 6.48 13.55
C GLU A 50 13.12 7.33 14.21
N ASN A 51 12.51 8.26 13.46
CA ASN A 51 11.43 9.10 13.95
C ASN A 51 10.29 9.20 12.91
N PRO A 52 9.30 8.29 13.00
CA PRO A 52 8.22 8.20 12.03
C PRO A 52 7.35 9.46 11.99
N GLY A 53 7.01 9.90 10.77
CA GLY A 53 6.13 11.04 10.51
C GLY A 53 5.61 11.03 9.07
N PHE A 54 5.27 12.19 8.53
CA PHE A 54 4.88 12.29 7.12
C PHE A 54 6.10 12.28 6.21
N LEU A 55 6.14 11.36 5.24
CA LEU A 55 7.19 11.27 4.23
C LEU A 55 6.58 11.26 2.84
N TRP A 56 6.77 12.33 2.08
CA TRP A 56 6.29 12.40 0.70
C TRP A 56 7.31 11.76 -0.25
N VAL A 57 6.90 10.69 -0.94
CA VAL A 57 7.73 9.99 -1.91
C VAL A 57 7.24 10.33 -3.32
N LYS A 58 8.12 10.93 -4.11
CA LYS A 58 7.91 11.12 -5.55
C LYS A 58 8.91 10.23 -6.26
N GLY A 59 8.47 9.52 -7.30
CA GLY A 59 9.37 8.83 -8.21
C GLY A 59 10.34 9.81 -8.90
N LYS A 60 11.38 9.26 -9.52
CA LYS A 60 12.24 10.03 -10.42
C LYS A 60 11.48 10.39 -11.69
#